data_AF-A0A352Y5N7-F1
#
_entry.id   AF-A0A352Y5N7-F1
#
_cell.length_a   1.000
_cell.length_b   1.000
_cell.length_c   1.000
_cell.angle_alpha   90.00
_cell.angle_beta   90.00
_cell.angle_gamma   90.00
#
_symmetry.space_group_name_H-M   'P 1'
#
loop_
_entity.id
_entity.type
_entity.pdbx_description
1 polymer ?
#
loop_
_entity_poly.entity_id
_entity_poly.type
_entity_poly.pdbx_seq_one_letter_code
_entity_poly.pdbx_strand_id
1 'polypeptide(L)'
;GDLDEFARLLDYSWQEKRRLAPGLSTGFIDELYTLALEKGAAAGKITGAGGGGFMMLYCREEAQDAVTVALEERGLKRMNFHFDQQGATVVLNVANFNNLWVAPYAEPEAQFQTQ
;
A
#
# COMPACT_ATOMS: atom_id res chain seq x y z
N GLY A 1 11.74 19.18 6.47
CA GLY A 1 11.82 18.25 7.63
C GLY A 1 13.24 17.72 7.71
N ASP A 2 13.68 17.31 8.89
CA ASP A 2 14.98 16.66 9.07
C ASP A 2 14.87 15.17 8.75
N LEU A 3 15.41 14.77 7.59
CA LEU A 3 15.30 13.39 7.12
C LEU A 3 16.38 12.48 7.70
N ASP A 4 17.50 13.04 8.18
CA ASP A 4 18.55 12.25 8.82
C ASP A 4 18.07 11.83 10.22
N GLU A 5 17.42 12.74 10.96
CA GLU A 5 16.78 12.41 12.23
C GLU A 5 15.61 11.45 12.05
N PHE A 6 14.81 11.60 10.97
CA PHE A 6 13.78 10.63 10.63
C PHE A 6 14.35 9.22 10.42
N ALA A 7 15.46 9.09 9.67
CA ALA A 7 16.14 7.82 9.44
C ALA A 7 16.59 7.21 10.77
N ARG A 8 17.22 8.01 11.63
CA ARG A 8 17.69 7.57 12.96
C ARG A 8 16.54 7.03 13.83
N LEU A 9 15.41 7.73 13.84
CA LEU A 9 14.22 7.30 14.58
C LEU A 9 13.58 6.05 13.96
N LEU A 10 13.59 5.93 12.64
CA LEU A 10 13.09 4.76 11.92
C LEU A 10 13.88 3.50 12.31
N ASP A 11 15.22 3.55 12.26
CA ASP A 11 16.07 2.42 12.67
C ASP A 11 15.90 2.11 14.15
N TYR A 12 15.91 3.11 15.04
CA TYR A 12 15.66 2.89 16.47
C TYR A 12 14.33 2.16 16.72
N SER A 13 13.24 2.61 16.08
CA SER A 13 11.93 1.96 16.20
C SER A 13 11.94 0.51 15.69
N TRP A 14 12.75 0.23 14.66
CA TRP A 14 12.90 -1.10 14.09
C TRP A 14 13.65 -2.03 15.04
N GLN A 15 14.75 -1.57 15.63
CA GLN A 15 15.52 -2.36 16.61
C GLN A 15 14.66 -2.68 17.84
N GLU A 16 13.88 -1.72 18.35
CA GLU A 16 12.95 -1.98 19.46
C GLU A 16 11.87 -3.00 19.08
N LYS A 17 11.31 -2.92 17.86
CA LYS A 17 10.31 -3.90 17.38
C LYS A 17 10.91 -5.31 17.28
N ARG A 18 12.17 -5.44 16.84
CA ARG A 18 12.90 -6.72 16.82
C ARG A 18 13.10 -7.27 18.23
N ARG A 19 13.50 -6.41 19.18
CA ARG A 19 13.71 -6.80 20.58
C ARG A 19 12.42 -7.32 21.24
N LEU A 20 11.28 -6.71 20.93
CA LEU A 20 9.99 -7.07 21.53
C LEU A 20 9.32 -8.30 20.88
N ALA A 21 9.64 -8.61 19.62
CA ALA A 21 9.02 -9.68 18.86
C ALA A 21 10.09 -10.54 18.15
N PRO A 22 10.64 -11.57 18.82
CA PRO A 22 11.73 -12.40 18.26
C PRO A 22 11.38 -13.11 16.94
N GLY A 23 10.09 -13.38 16.68
CA GLY A 23 9.61 -14.01 15.43
C GLY A 23 9.34 -13.03 14.29
N LEU A 24 9.65 -11.74 14.46
CA LEU A 24 9.34 -10.70 13.47
C LEU A 24 10.27 -10.75 12.26
N SER A 25 11.52 -11.15 12.47
CA SER A 25 12.56 -11.28 11.45
C SER A 25 13.03 -12.73 11.34
N THR A 26 13.65 -13.05 10.22
CA THR A 26 14.33 -14.33 9.97
C THR A 26 15.78 -14.03 9.59
N GLY A 27 16.66 -15.05 9.60
CA GLY A 27 18.06 -14.86 9.18
C GLY A 27 18.16 -14.24 7.78
N PHE A 28 17.33 -14.69 6.84
CA PHE A 28 17.27 -14.13 5.49
C PHE A 28 16.88 -12.65 5.47
N ILE A 29 15.92 -12.26 6.29
CA ILE A 29 15.48 -10.86 6.38
C ILE A 29 16.56 -9.97 7.00
N ASP A 30 17.23 -10.44 8.05
CA ASP A 30 18.32 -9.71 8.69
C ASP A 30 19.52 -9.55 7.74
N GLU A 31 19.83 -10.57 6.93
CA GLU A 31 20.83 -10.48 5.85
C GLU A 31 20.47 -9.41 4.81
N LEU A 32 19.22 -9.36 4.35
CA LEU A 32 18.76 -8.36 3.38
C LEU A 32 18.81 -6.95 3.97
N TYR A 33 18.42 -6.78 5.24
CA TYR A 33 18.50 -5.49 5.91
C TYR A 33 19.95 -5.01 6.00
N THR A 34 20.87 -5.90 6.38
CA THR A 34 22.30 -5.60 6.48
C THR A 34 22.87 -5.22 5.10
N LEU A 35 22.56 -6.00 4.07
CA LEU A 35 22.96 -5.70 2.69
C LEU A 35 22.45 -4.34 2.21
N ALA A 36 21.21 -3.98 2.54
CA ALA A 36 20.68 -2.67 2.20
C ALA A 36 21.48 -1.53 2.86
N LEU A 37 21.81 -1.65 4.14
CA LEU A 37 22.63 -0.66 4.86
C LEU A 37 24.03 -0.54 4.25
N GLU A 38 24.67 -1.67 3.94
CA GLU A 38 25.99 -1.69 3.28
C GLU A 38 26.00 -1.01 1.91
N LYS A 39 24.87 -1.03 1.19
CA LYS A 39 24.70 -0.38 -0.12
C LYS A 39 24.23 1.07 -0.04
N GLY A 40 24.02 1.61 1.17
CA GLY A 40 23.73 3.03 1.39
C GLY A 40 22.30 3.34 1.84
N ALA A 41 21.49 2.34 2.18
CA ALA A 41 20.26 2.61 2.93
C ALA A 41 20.61 3.22 4.30
N ALA A 42 19.89 4.26 4.70
CA ALA A 42 20.12 4.94 5.97
C ALA A 42 19.31 4.31 7.12
N ALA A 43 18.15 3.73 6.82
CA ALA A 43 17.32 3.03 7.80
C ALA A 43 16.25 2.18 7.09
N GLY A 44 15.52 1.36 7.84
CA GLY A 44 14.34 0.69 7.33
C GLY A 44 13.57 -0.09 8.38
N LYS A 45 12.50 -0.74 7.94
CA LYS A 45 11.68 -1.63 8.77
C LYS A 45 10.95 -2.66 7.92
N ILE A 46 10.66 -3.81 8.51
CA ILE A 46 9.64 -4.70 7.96
C ILE A 46 8.26 -4.18 8.33
N THR A 47 7.38 -4.17 7.34
CA THR A 47 5.98 -3.78 7.50
C THR A 47 5.10 -5.03 7.64
N GLY A 48 4.01 -4.93 8.41
CA GLY A 48 3.13 -6.06 8.71
C GLY A 48 3.45 -6.81 10.01
N ALA A 49 2.85 -8.00 10.12
CA ALA A 49 2.91 -8.86 11.31
C ALA A 49 4.30 -9.47 11.57
N GLY A 50 5.19 -9.49 10.57
CA GLY A 50 6.52 -10.10 10.63
C GLY A 50 6.63 -11.38 9.79
N GLY A 51 7.85 -11.86 9.58
CA GLY A 51 8.13 -13.12 8.87
C GLY A 51 8.11 -13.06 7.33
N GLY A 52 7.80 -11.90 6.74
CA GLY A 52 7.80 -11.70 5.29
C GLY A 52 7.07 -10.42 4.86
N GLY A 53 6.67 -10.35 3.59
CA GLY A 53 5.94 -9.22 3.03
C GLY A 53 6.87 -8.12 2.53
N PHE A 54 6.63 -6.88 2.97
CA PHE A 54 7.34 -5.70 2.47
C PHE A 54 8.40 -5.20 3.45
N MET A 55 9.61 -5.00 2.92
CA MET A 55 10.68 -4.25 3.57
C MET A 55 10.63 -2.79 3.06
N MET A 56 10.43 -1.86 3.98
CA MET A 56 10.49 -0.43 3.70
C MET A 56 11.88 0.07 4.06
N LEU A 57 12.54 0.72 3.11
CA LEU A 57 13.87 1.30 3.30
C LEU A 57 13.80 2.79 3.06
N TYR A 58 14.53 3.53 3.88
CA TYR A 58 14.84 4.93 3.65
C TYR A 58 16.28 5.03 3.15
N CYS A 59 16.44 5.63 1.97
CA CYS A 59 17.70 5.73 1.25
C CYS A 59 17.78 7.10 0.57
N ARG A 60 18.94 7.75 0.63
CA ARG A 60 19.19 8.96 -0.14
C ARG A 60 19.16 8.62 -1.63
N GLU A 61 18.76 9.59 -2.46
CA GLU A 61 18.49 9.36 -3.88
C GLU A 61 19.67 8.70 -4.61
N GLU A 62 20.89 9.09 -4.28
CA GLU A 62 22.12 8.63 -4.91
C GLU A 62 22.43 7.15 -4.63
N ALA A 63 21.89 6.59 -3.54
CA ALA A 63 22.10 5.20 -3.15
C ALA A 63 20.95 4.27 -3.54
N GLN A 64 19.81 4.81 -4.02
CA GLN A 64 18.62 4.00 -4.30
C GLN A 64 18.88 2.92 -5.35
N ASP A 65 19.63 3.23 -6.40
CA ASP A 65 19.91 2.26 -7.48
C ASP A 65 20.83 1.13 -7.00
N ALA A 66 21.88 1.47 -6.25
CA ALA A 66 22.79 0.48 -5.67
C ALA A 66 22.07 -0.47 -4.70
N VAL A 67 21.18 0.06 -3.86
CA VAL A 67 20.34 -0.73 -2.95
C VAL A 67 19.36 -1.60 -3.74
N THR A 68 18.73 -1.04 -4.77
CA THR A 68 17.76 -1.77 -5.61
C THR A 68 18.41 -2.99 -6.25
N VAL A 69 19.51 -2.78 -6.98
CA VAL A 69 20.22 -3.87 -7.68
C VAL A 69 20.64 -4.97 -6.71
N ALA A 70 21.26 -4.61 -5.58
CA ALA A 70 21.73 -5.59 -4.62
C ALA A 70 20.61 -6.43 -4.00
N LEU A 71 19.43 -5.85 -3.76
CA LEU A 71 18.28 -6.58 -3.21
C LEU A 71 17.57 -7.42 -4.28
N GLU A 72 17.49 -6.94 -5.52
CA GLU A 72 16.91 -7.70 -6.64
C GLU A 72 17.76 -8.94 -6.99
N GLU A 73 19.09 -8.86 -6.87
CA GLU A 73 19.99 -10.02 -6.97
C GLU A 73 19.72 -11.08 -5.90
N ARG A 74 19.13 -10.69 -4.76
CA ARG A 74 18.68 -11.60 -3.69
C ARG A 74 17.23 -12.05 -3.84
N GLY A 75 16.58 -11.73 -4.97
CA GLY A 75 15.23 -12.17 -5.32
C GLY A 75 14.11 -11.25 -4.84
N LEU A 76 14.42 -10.04 -4.36
CA LEU A 76 13.40 -9.03 -4.06
C LEU A 76 12.95 -8.33 -5.34
N LYS A 77 11.87 -7.56 -5.24
CA LYS A 77 11.37 -6.71 -6.31
C LYS A 77 11.11 -5.31 -5.77
N ARG A 78 11.67 -4.28 -6.40
CA ARG A 78 11.35 -2.89 -6.03
C ARG A 78 9.88 -2.62 -6.32
N MET A 79 9.21 -1.97 -5.36
CA MET A 79 7.85 -1.49 -5.51
C MET A 79 7.81 0.01 -5.29
N ASN A 80 7.31 0.74 -6.28
CA ASN A 80 7.00 2.15 -6.13
C ASN A 80 5.73 2.30 -5.30
N PHE A 81 5.72 3.27 -4.40
CA PHE A 81 4.55 3.60 -3.59
C PHE A 81 4.37 5.11 -3.51
N HIS A 82 3.16 5.54 -3.25
CA HIS A 82 2.81 6.93 -2.99
C HIS A 82 1.87 6.97 -1.80
N PHE A 83 1.91 8.06 -1.02
CA PHE A 83 0.94 8.25 0.04
C PHE A 83 -0.41 8.58 -0.55
N ASP A 84 -1.43 7.87 -0.09
CA ASP A 84 -2.82 8.23 -0.33
C ASP A 84 -3.32 9.09 0.83
N GLN A 85 -4.12 10.11 0.51
CA GLN A 85 -4.80 10.95 1.49
C GLN A 85 -6.28 10.59 1.63
N GLN A 86 -6.78 9.65 0.81
CA GLN A 86 -8.15 9.16 0.89
C GLN A 86 -8.21 7.86 1.70
N GLY A 87 -9.33 7.71 2.41
CA GLY A 87 -9.68 6.45 3.08
C GLY A 87 -10.45 5.52 2.14
N ALA A 88 -11.13 4.53 2.74
CA ALA A 88 -12.02 3.65 2.00
C ALA A 88 -13.13 4.44 1.28
N THR A 89 -13.31 4.18 -0.01
CA THR A 89 -14.32 4.83 -0.86
C THR A 89 -15.25 3.78 -1.47
N VAL A 90 -16.55 4.06 -1.50
CA VAL A 90 -17.55 3.20 -2.14
C VAL A 90 -17.76 3.66 -3.59
N VAL A 91 -17.50 2.78 -4.56
CA VAL A 91 -17.79 3.03 -5.97
C VAL A 91 -19.17 2.44 -6.30
N LEU A 92 -20.15 3.29 -6.56
CA LEU A 92 -21.48 2.87 -6.98
C LEU A 92 -21.55 2.82 -8.51
N ASN A 93 -21.63 1.62 -9.07
CA ASN A 93 -21.93 1.43 -10.50
C ASN A 93 -23.43 1.24 -10.69
N VAL A 94 -24.19 2.33 -10.77
CA VAL A 94 -25.62 2.29 -11.08
C VAL A 94 -25.83 2.24 -12.60
N ALA A 95 -26.51 1.19 -13.07
CA ALA A 95 -27.05 1.17 -14.41
C ALA A 95 -28.08 2.31 -14.57
N ASN A 96 -27.98 3.07 -15.65
CA ASN A 96 -28.89 4.16 -15.93
C ASN A 96 -30.29 3.60 -16.25
N PHE A 97 -31.25 3.74 -15.33
CA PHE A 97 -32.63 3.23 -15.49
C PHE A 97 -33.55 4.19 -16.27
N ASN A 98 -33.02 5.24 -16.91
CA ASN A 98 -33.83 6.22 -17.64
C ASN A 98 -34.72 5.61 -18.74
N ASN A 99 -34.43 4.40 -19.23
CA ASN A 99 -35.22 3.76 -20.30
C ASN A 99 -36.21 2.68 -19.81
N LEU A 100 -36.37 2.47 -18.49
CA LEU A 100 -37.30 1.48 -17.93
C LEU A 100 -38.41 2.10 -17.06
N TRP A 101 -38.48 3.43 -16.98
CA TRP A 101 -39.58 4.12 -16.29
C TRP A 101 -40.85 4.07 -17.15
N VAL A 102 -41.80 3.21 -16.76
CA VAL A 102 -43.20 3.31 -17.16
C VAL A 102 -43.94 3.98 -16.00
N ALA A 103 -44.52 5.15 -16.24
CA ALA A 103 -45.32 5.84 -15.22
C ALA A 103 -46.50 4.93 -14.80
N PRO A 104 -46.72 4.67 -13.50
CA PRO A 104 -47.70 3.69 -13.03
C PRO A 104 -49.18 4.11 -13.22
N TYR A 105 -49.45 5.22 -13.91
CA TYR A 105 -50.79 5.75 -14.13
C TYR A 105 -50.90 6.38 -15.53
N ALA A 106 -50.92 5.54 -16.57
CA ALA A 106 -51.56 5.93 -17.82
C ALA A 106 -53.08 5.74 -17.61
N GLU A 107 -53.86 6.81 -17.66
CA GLU A 107 -55.31 6.71 -17.47
C GLU A 107 -55.96 5.84 -18.56
N PRO A 108 -56.96 4.99 -18.23
CA PRO A 108 -57.70 4.26 -19.25
C PRO A 108 -58.59 5.22 -20.04
N GLU A 109 -58.48 5.22 -21.36
CA GLU A 109 -59.42 5.91 -22.25
C GLU A 109 -60.85 5.42 -21.95
N ALA A 110 -61.69 6.33 -21.47
CA ALA A 110 -63.10 6.07 -21.20
C ALA A 110 -63.85 5.82 -22.52
N GLN A 111 -64.12 4.55 -22.84
CA GLN A 111 -65.08 4.20 -23.89
C GLN A 111 -66.51 4.41 -23.37
N PHE A 112 -67.07 5.59 -23.68
CA PHE A 112 -68.51 5.84 -23.60
C PHE A 112 -69.10 5.90 -25.02
N GLN A 113 -70.10 5.05 -25.29
CA GLN A 113 -71.37 5.31 -26.02
C GLN A 113 -72.01 3.96 -26.41
N THR A 114 -73.06 3.52 -25.71
CA THR A 114 -74.52 3.77 -25.87
C THR A 114 -75.18 3.02 -27.03
N GLN A 115 -76.01 2.06 -26.62
CA GLN A 115 -77.21 1.42 -27.21
C GLN A 115 -77.20 1.05 -28.69
#